data_AF-A0A970C420-F1
#
_entry.id   AF-A0A970C420-F1
#
_cell.length_a   1.000
_cell.length_b   1.000
_cell.length_c   1.000
_cell.angle_alpha   90.00
_cell.angle_beta   90.00
_cell.angle_gamma   90.00
#
_symmetry.space_group_name_H-M   'P 1'
#
loop_
_entity.id
_entity.type
_entity.pdbx_description
1 polymer ?
#
loop_
_entity_poly.entity_id
_entity_poly.type
_entity_poly.pdbx_seq_one_letter_code
_entity_poly.pdbx_strand_id
1 'polypeptide(L)'
;MDMHAKPKKHFLWAGVVLALSFFVFMSVAVPALSWANPLDEKQKELQQVEQKKAATAQQLNQTKKQERNLTTELNTLERQLEQAENELASLNQKMQVTENDLRQTTAELQKAETELAEQTDILGERLRAMQENGTVSYIEVLLSSGDFGDLLNRIDLMKEIIAQDVTLMENIKKKQAEIAIKKHDLEKKKAQLVTLQGSVRTKKENIEVASRSKQRVLTDIVKQKEA
;
A
#
# COMPACT_ATOMS: atom_id res chain seq x y z
N MET A 1 10.60 -94.79 -108.77
CA MET A 1 11.34 -93.76 -109.51
C MET A 1 12.31 -93.13 -108.53
N ASP A 2 13.59 -93.38 -108.80
CA ASP A 2 14.85 -92.67 -108.44
C ASP A 2 15.06 -92.25 -106.98
N MET A 3 15.96 -92.87 -106.21
CA MET A 3 17.44 -92.90 -106.24
C MET A 3 18.15 -91.57 -105.93
N HIS A 4 19.22 -91.72 -105.11
CA HIS A 4 20.28 -90.78 -104.71
C HIS A 4 19.99 -89.90 -103.48
N ALA A 5 20.92 -89.64 -102.55
CA ALA A 5 22.21 -90.20 -102.14
C ALA A 5 22.61 -89.49 -100.81
N LYS A 6 23.31 -90.16 -99.89
CA LYS A 6 24.05 -89.56 -98.75
C LYS A 6 25.40 -88.97 -99.27
N PRO A 7 26.12 -88.02 -98.61
CA PRO A 7 26.80 -88.31 -97.33
C PRO A 7 27.21 -87.15 -96.36
N LYS A 8 27.38 -87.57 -95.08
CA LYS A 8 28.41 -87.28 -94.05
C LYS A 8 29.10 -85.90 -93.98
N LYS A 9 29.18 -85.37 -92.75
CA LYS A 9 30.45 -85.06 -92.03
C LYS A 9 30.20 -84.80 -90.53
N HIS A 10 30.87 -85.58 -89.68
CA HIS A 10 31.13 -85.31 -88.27
C HIS A 10 32.22 -84.21 -88.15
N PHE A 11 32.43 -83.70 -86.93
CA PHE A 11 33.24 -82.54 -86.48
C PHE A 11 32.39 -81.26 -86.37
N LEU A 12 32.08 -80.70 -85.21
CA LEU A 12 32.97 -80.35 -84.09
C LEU A 12 32.27 -80.51 -82.73
N TRP A 13 33.07 -80.95 -81.76
CA TRP A 13 32.74 -81.36 -80.41
C TRP A 13 32.67 -80.19 -79.42
N ALA A 14 31.95 -80.39 -78.31
CA ALA A 14 32.37 -80.02 -76.95
C ALA A 14 32.26 -78.57 -76.43
N GLY A 15 31.17 -77.84 -76.69
CA GLY A 15 30.99 -76.48 -76.13
C GLY A 15 29.75 -76.19 -75.28
N VAL A 16 28.69 -77.00 -75.31
CA VAL A 16 27.34 -76.50 -74.93
C VAL A 16 26.71 -77.19 -73.71
N VAL A 17 27.35 -78.21 -73.12
CA VAL A 17 26.80 -78.92 -71.94
C VAL A 17 27.32 -78.35 -70.59
N LEU A 18 28.14 -77.30 -70.61
CA LEU A 18 28.67 -76.61 -69.41
C LEU A 18 28.27 -75.12 -69.34
N ALA A 19 27.11 -74.75 -69.86
CA ALA A 19 26.59 -73.38 -69.80
C ALA A 19 25.19 -73.29 -69.15
N LEU A 20 24.82 -74.28 -68.33
CA LEU A 20 23.54 -74.32 -67.58
C LEU A 20 23.71 -74.58 -66.07
N SER A 21 24.93 -74.50 -65.54
CA SER A 21 25.20 -74.53 -64.08
C SER A 21 25.80 -73.23 -63.54
N PHE A 22 25.82 -72.16 -64.35
CA PHE A 22 26.14 -70.79 -63.92
C PHE A 22 24.88 -69.90 -63.93
N PHE A 23 23.75 -70.44 -63.50
CA PHE A 23 22.49 -69.70 -63.31
C PHE A 23 21.96 -69.78 -61.87
N VAL A 24 22.72 -70.37 -60.95
CA VAL A 24 22.27 -70.56 -59.54
C VAL A 24 23.25 -69.96 -58.52
N PHE A 25 24.31 -69.26 -58.94
CA PHE A 25 25.28 -68.67 -57.99
C PHE A 25 25.67 -67.21 -58.29
N MET A 26 24.79 -66.44 -58.93
CA MET A 26 24.93 -64.99 -59.06
C MET A 26 23.64 -64.23 -58.74
N SER A 27 22.88 -64.75 -57.76
CA SER A 27 21.75 -64.04 -57.13
C SER A 27 22.07 -63.57 -55.70
N VAL A 28 23.35 -63.41 -55.36
CA VAL A 28 23.79 -62.69 -54.16
C VAL A 28 24.89 -61.70 -54.55
N ALA A 29 24.49 -60.64 -55.26
CA ALA A 29 25.21 -59.37 -55.32
C ALA A 29 24.28 -58.36 -56.00
N VAL A 30 23.16 -58.02 -55.36
CA VAL A 30 22.56 -56.72 -55.62
C VAL A 30 23.52 -55.68 -55.05
N PRO A 31 23.97 -54.68 -55.82
CA PRO A 31 24.95 -53.69 -55.36
C PRO A 31 24.46 -52.98 -54.09
N ALA A 32 25.31 -52.95 -53.06
CA ALA A 32 25.13 -52.16 -51.84
C ALA A 32 25.29 -50.65 -52.11
N LEU A 33 24.60 -50.11 -53.12
CA LEU A 33 24.70 -48.72 -53.57
C LEU A 33 23.34 -48.22 -54.08
N SER A 34 22.36 -48.06 -53.19
CA SER A 34 21.25 -47.09 -53.31
C SER A 34 20.27 -47.10 -52.12
N TRP A 35 20.71 -47.47 -50.92
CA TRP A 35 19.96 -47.15 -49.72
C TRP A 35 20.38 -45.75 -49.30
N ALA A 36 19.57 -44.73 -49.61
CA ALA A 36 19.56 -43.56 -48.75
C ALA A 36 19.15 -44.08 -47.36
N ASN A 37 20.11 -44.17 -46.44
CA ASN A 37 19.99 -44.93 -45.19
C ASN A 37 18.78 -44.48 -44.35
N PRO A 38 17.69 -45.27 -44.25
CA PRO A 38 16.61 -44.97 -43.32
C PRO A 38 17.08 -44.99 -41.86
N LEU A 39 18.23 -45.63 -41.58
CA LEU A 39 18.91 -45.64 -40.28
C LEU A 39 19.54 -44.28 -39.92
N ASP A 40 20.24 -43.62 -40.84
CA ASP A 40 20.83 -42.28 -40.58
C ASP A 40 19.73 -41.22 -40.41
N GLU A 41 18.65 -41.34 -41.17
CA GLU A 41 17.49 -40.45 -41.08
C GLU A 41 16.75 -40.63 -39.74
N LYS A 42 16.53 -41.88 -39.30
CA LYS A 42 15.98 -42.20 -37.97
C LYS A 42 16.89 -41.73 -36.83
N GLN A 43 18.20 -41.82 -36.99
CA GLN A 43 19.16 -41.37 -35.98
C GLN A 43 19.20 -39.83 -35.86
N LYS A 44 19.07 -39.11 -36.98
CA LYS A 44 18.84 -37.65 -36.99
C LYS A 44 17.51 -37.28 -36.33
N GLU A 45 16.44 -38.01 -36.63
CA GLU A 45 15.12 -37.80 -36.00
C GLU A 45 15.20 -37.96 -34.48
N LEU A 46 15.88 -39.01 -33.99
CA LEU A 46 16.13 -39.24 -32.57
C LEU A 46 16.92 -38.11 -31.92
N GLN A 47 18.00 -37.63 -32.55
CA GLN A 47 18.76 -36.49 -32.05
C GLN A 47 17.91 -35.21 -31.99
N GLN A 48 17.08 -34.95 -33.00
CA GLN A 48 16.18 -33.79 -33.00
C GLN A 48 15.11 -33.89 -31.92
N VAL A 49 14.54 -35.08 -31.69
CA VAL A 49 13.56 -35.31 -30.62
C VAL A 49 14.20 -35.14 -29.24
N GLU A 50 15.41 -35.67 -29.01
CA GLU A 50 16.15 -35.47 -27.75
C GLU A 50 16.51 -34.00 -27.53
N GLN A 51 16.95 -33.28 -28.58
CA GLN A 51 17.19 -31.84 -28.49
C GLN A 51 15.90 -31.05 -28.18
N LYS A 52 14.78 -31.38 -28.84
CA LYS A 52 13.48 -30.77 -28.56
C LYS A 52 13.05 -31.05 -27.13
N LYS A 53 13.17 -32.29 -26.65
CA LYS A 53 12.85 -32.69 -25.29
C LYS A 53 13.70 -31.94 -24.26
N ALA A 54 15.00 -31.81 -24.49
CA ALA A 54 15.89 -31.04 -23.63
C ALA A 54 15.52 -29.54 -23.62
N ALA A 55 15.25 -28.95 -24.79
CA ALA A 55 14.81 -27.56 -24.90
C ALA A 55 13.47 -27.32 -24.19
N THR A 56 12.48 -28.20 -24.39
CA THR A 56 11.18 -28.13 -23.70
C THR A 56 11.33 -28.32 -22.18
N ALA A 57 12.20 -29.24 -21.73
CA ALA A 57 12.47 -29.42 -20.30
C ALA A 57 13.13 -28.18 -19.67
N GLN A 58 14.04 -27.52 -20.40
CA GLN A 58 14.66 -26.27 -19.98
C GLN A 58 13.63 -25.13 -19.91
N GLN A 59 12.78 -24.99 -20.93
CA GLN A 59 11.72 -24.00 -20.97
C GLN A 59 10.72 -24.20 -19.83
N LEU A 60 10.30 -25.46 -19.58
CA LEU A 60 9.42 -25.80 -18.45
C LEU A 60 10.03 -25.41 -17.10
N ASN A 61 11.32 -25.66 -16.89
CA ASN A 61 12.01 -25.27 -15.66
C ASN A 61 12.12 -23.75 -15.52
N GLN A 62 12.35 -23.01 -16.61
CA GLN A 62 12.36 -21.56 -16.61
C GLN A 62 10.97 -20.98 -16.27
N THR A 63 9.91 -21.49 -16.90
CA THR A 63 8.52 -21.08 -16.60
C THR A 63 8.16 -21.37 -15.16
N LYS A 64 8.46 -22.57 -14.63
CA LYS A 64 8.21 -22.90 -13.21
C LYS A 64 8.94 -21.97 -12.25
N LYS A 65 10.17 -21.55 -12.60
CA LYS A 65 10.93 -20.60 -11.78
C LYS A 65 10.30 -19.21 -11.82
N GLN A 66 9.86 -18.76 -12.99
CA GLN A 66 9.16 -17.48 -13.15
C GLN A 66 7.83 -17.46 -12.39
N GLU A 67 7.02 -18.51 -12.50
CA GLU A 67 5.77 -18.66 -11.75
C GLU A 67 5.99 -18.57 -10.24
N ARG A 68 7.01 -19.27 -9.71
CA ARG A 68 7.37 -19.20 -8.28
C ARG A 68 7.79 -17.80 -7.86
N ASN A 69 8.58 -17.11 -8.68
CA ASN A 69 9.01 -15.74 -8.40
C ASN A 69 7.81 -14.78 -8.37
N LEU A 70 6.94 -14.83 -9.38
CA LEU A 70 5.74 -13.99 -9.46
C LEU A 70 4.77 -14.28 -8.30
N THR A 71 4.61 -15.55 -7.91
CA THR A 71 3.78 -15.92 -6.75
C THR A 71 4.37 -15.38 -5.45
N THR A 72 5.70 -15.40 -5.30
CA THR A 72 6.38 -14.84 -4.12
C THR A 72 6.24 -13.32 -4.06
N GLU A 73 6.38 -12.65 -5.21
CA GLU A 73 6.15 -11.22 -5.36
C GLU A 73 4.71 -10.84 -5.03
N LEU A 74 3.73 -11.59 -5.56
CA LEU A 74 2.31 -11.41 -5.26
C LEU A 74 2.02 -11.50 -3.77
N ASN A 75 2.48 -12.56 -3.10
CA ASN A 75 2.30 -12.73 -1.65
C ASN A 75 2.94 -11.60 -0.84
N THR A 76 4.08 -11.08 -1.31
CA THR A 76 4.77 -9.96 -0.66
C THR A 76 3.96 -8.66 -0.81
N LEU A 77 3.46 -8.38 -2.01
CA LEU A 77 2.60 -7.23 -2.30
C LEU A 77 1.29 -7.30 -1.49
N GLU A 78 0.69 -8.48 -1.35
CA GLU A 78 -0.53 -8.67 -0.56
C GLU A 78 -0.31 -8.35 0.92
N ARG A 79 0.78 -8.84 1.52
CA ARG A 79 1.12 -8.51 2.91
C ARG A 79 1.42 -7.02 3.10
N GLN A 80 2.12 -6.41 2.15
CA GLN A 80 2.41 -4.97 2.20
C GLN A 80 1.14 -4.14 2.08
N LEU A 81 0.19 -4.54 1.23
CA LEU A 81 -1.13 -3.91 1.11
C LEU A 81 -1.93 -4.03 2.40
N GLU A 82 -2.04 -5.23 2.97
CA GLU A 82 -2.76 -5.45 4.23
C GLU A 82 -2.16 -4.61 5.38
N GLN A 83 -0.83 -4.60 5.51
CA GLN A 83 -0.16 -3.76 6.49
C GLN A 83 -0.45 -2.27 6.23
N ALA A 84 -0.42 -1.85 4.97
CA ALA A 84 -0.66 -0.46 4.63
C ALA A 84 -2.12 -0.02 4.89
N GLU A 85 -3.10 -0.89 4.63
CA GLU A 85 -4.51 -0.66 4.92
C GLU A 85 -4.77 -0.58 6.43
N ASN A 86 -4.14 -1.44 7.23
CA ASN A 86 -4.21 -1.39 8.69
C ASN A 86 -3.62 -0.09 9.26
N GLU A 87 -2.45 0.33 8.75
CA GLU A 87 -1.84 1.61 9.13
C GLU A 87 -2.72 2.80 8.72
N LEU A 88 -3.33 2.76 7.53
CA LEU A 88 -4.28 3.77 7.06
C LEU A 88 -5.51 3.85 7.97
N ALA A 89 -6.07 2.72 8.39
CA ALA A 89 -7.18 2.67 9.32
C ALA A 89 -6.80 3.30 10.68
N SER A 90 -5.62 2.98 11.21
CA SER A 90 -5.11 3.59 12.43
C SER A 90 -4.92 5.11 12.30
N LEU A 91 -4.38 5.58 11.17
CA LEU A 91 -4.22 7.01 10.89
C LEU A 91 -5.57 7.73 10.81
N ASN A 92 -6.57 7.14 10.15
CA ASN A 92 -7.91 7.71 10.08
C ASN A 92 -8.57 7.79 11.46
N GLN A 93 -8.41 6.77 12.31
CA GLN A 93 -8.91 6.81 13.68
C GLN A 93 -8.24 7.92 14.50
N LYS A 94 -6.90 8.05 14.41
CA LYS A 94 -6.17 9.13 15.08
C LYS A 94 -6.61 10.52 14.59
N MET A 95 -6.88 10.65 13.29
CA MET A 95 -7.38 11.88 12.69
C MET A 95 -8.76 12.23 13.26
N GLN A 96 -9.69 11.28 13.31
CA GLN A 96 -11.03 11.47 13.87
C GLN A 96 -11.00 11.88 15.35
N VAL A 97 -10.15 11.23 16.16
CA VAL A 97 -9.96 11.61 17.57
C VAL A 97 -9.43 13.03 17.68
N THR A 98 -8.41 13.38 16.89
CA THR A 98 -7.83 14.74 16.86
C THR A 98 -8.87 15.79 16.47
N GLU A 99 -9.72 15.51 15.47
CA GLU A 99 -10.79 16.40 15.04
C GLU A 99 -11.86 16.61 16.12
N ASN A 100 -12.26 15.54 16.81
CA ASN A 100 -13.19 15.62 17.94
C ASN A 100 -12.61 16.47 19.08
N ASP A 101 -11.37 16.20 19.46
CA ASP A 101 -10.66 16.94 20.50
C ASP A 101 -10.54 18.42 20.14
N LEU A 102 -10.27 18.73 18.87
CA LEU A 102 -10.16 20.11 18.39
C LEU A 102 -11.52 20.82 18.50
N ARG A 103 -12.62 20.18 18.10
CA ARG A 103 -13.98 20.73 18.26
C ARG A 103 -14.32 21.00 19.72
N GLN A 104 -14.08 20.03 20.60
CA GLN A 104 -14.35 20.19 22.02
C GLN A 104 -13.49 21.31 22.63
N THR A 105 -12.17 21.29 22.38
CA THR A 105 -11.25 22.31 22.91
C THR A 105 -11.63 23.71 22.41
N THR A 106 -12.08 23.84 21.16
CA THR A 106 -12.53 25.12 20.59
C THR A 106 -13.79 25.63 21.29
N ALA A 107 -14.78 24.77 21.51
CA ALA A 107 -16.00 25.15 22.22
C ALA A 107 -15.73 25.55 23.68
N GLU A 108 -14.89 24.80 24.37
CA GLU A 108 -14.45 25.14 25.73
C GLU A 108 -13.69 26.47 25.78
N LEU A 109 -12.83 26.72 24.79
CA LEU A 109 -12.09 27.96 24.68
C LEU A 109 -13.04 29.16 24.48
N GLN A 110 -13.99 29.06 23.56
CA GLN A 110 -14.98 30.12 23.31
C GLN A 110 -15.81 30.42 24.56
N LYS A 111 -16.24 29.37 25.29
CA LYS A 111 -16.94 29.53 26.56
C LYS A 111 -16.07 30.25 27.58
N ALA A 112 -14.82 29.83 27.75
CA ALA A 112 -13.89 30.46 28.68
C ALA A 112 -13.59 31.93 28.33
N GLU A 113 -13.47 32.26 27.04
CA GLU A 113 -13.30 33.64 26.57
C GLU A 113 -14.53 34.51 26.86
N THR A 114 -15.72 33.96 26.70
CA THR A 114 -16.98 34.65 27.01
C THR A 114 -17.09 34.94 28.51
N GLU A 115 -16.86 33.92 29.36
CA GLU A 115 -16.87 34.07 30.81
C GLU A 115 -15.79 35.07 31.29
N LEU A 116 -14.61 35.06 30.66
CA LEU A 116 -13.55 36.01 30.98
C LEU A 116 -13.96 37.44 30.61
N ALA A 117 -14.61 37.63 29.46
CA ALA A 117 -15.08 38.95 29.03
C ALA A 117 -16.13 39.50 30.02
N GLU A 118 -17.11 38.69 30.41
CA GLU A 118 -18.13 39.06 31.41
C GLU A 118 -17.49 39.44 32.75
N GLN A 119 -16.56 38.63 33.26
CA GLN A 119 -15.85 38.91 34.51
C GLN A 119 -15.00 40.18 34.44
N THR A 120 -14.36 40.42 33.30
CA THR A 120 -13.55 41.62 33.08
C THR A 120 -14.41 42.88 33.02
N ASP A 121 -15.60 42.80 32.40
CA ASP A 121 -16.54 43.91 32.31
C ASP A 121 -17.11 44.26 33.69
N ILE A 122 -17.55 43.26 34.46
CA ILE A 122 -18.02 43.44 35.86
C ILE A 122 -16.94 44.14 36.70
N LEU A 123 -15.69 43.67 36.62
CA LEU A 123 -14.59 44.30 37.35
C LEU A 123 -14.36 45.74 36.86
N GLY A 124 -14.44 45.98 35.55
CA GLY A 124 -14.30 47.30 34.95
C GLY A 124 -15.37 48.30 35.40
N GLU A 125 -16.62 47.88 35.49
CA GLU A 125 -17.72 48.68 36.03
C GLU A 125 -17.49 49.03 37.49
N ARG A 126 -17.08 48.07 38.32
CA ARG A 126 -16.77 48.29 39.74
C ARG A 126 -15.62 49.27 39.93
N LEU A 127 -14.55 49.14 39.16
CA LEU A 127 -13.41 50.05 39.19
C LEU A 127 -13.80 51.46 38.75
N ARG A 128 -14.66 51.59 37.72
CA ARG A 128 -15.17 52.88 37.27
C ARG A 128 -16.04 53.54 38.34
N ALA A 129 -16.96 52.80 38.94
CA ALA A 129 -17.79 53.29 40.05
C ALA A 129 -16.93 53.73 41.24
N MET A 130 -15.85 53.01 41.56
CA MET A 130 -14.91 53.39 42.61
C MET A 130 -14.17 54.70 42.26
N GLN A 131 -13.78 54.87 40.99
CA GLN A 131 -13.11 56.08 40.51
C GLN A 131 -14.06 57.29 40.47
N GLU A 132 -15.30 57.11 40.03
CA GLU A 132 -16.31 58.17 39.94
C GLU A 132 -16.75 58.66 41.32
N ASN A 133 -16.89 57.74 42.29
CA ASN A 133 -17.34 58.09 43.64
C ASN A 133 -16.19 58.57 44.55
N GLY A 134 -14.95 58.13 44.35
CA GLY A 134 -13.77 58.63 45.07
C GLY A 134 -13.77 58.39 46.60
N THR A 135 -12.61 58.53 47.25
CA THR A 135 -12.46 58.22 48.69
C THR A 135 -13.34 59.08 49.61
N VAL A 136 -13.62 60.33 49.21
CA VAL A 136 -14.43 61.27 50.01
C VAL A 136 -15.89 60.84 50.06
N SER A 137 -16.48 60.37 48.95
CA SER A 137 -17.88 59.92 48.94
C SER A 137 -18.08 58.64 49.74
N TYR A 138 -17.11 57.71 49.73
CA TYR A 138 -17.18 56.53 50.59
C TYR A 138 -17.12 56.86 52.08
N ILE A 139 -16.26 57.81 52.49
CA ILE A 139 -16.21 58.28 53.88
C ILE A 139 -17.54 58.96 54.24
N GLU A 140 -18.13 59.74 53.34
CA GLU A 140 -19.43 60.39 53.54
C GLU A 140 -20.57 59.37 53.70
N VAL A 141 -20.59 58.31 52.88
CA VAL A 141 -21.57 57.21 52.99
C VAL A 141 -21.38 56.38 54.26
N LEU A 142 -20.13 56.20 54.73
CA LEU A 142 -19.87 55.54 56.01
C LEU A 142 -20.35 56.42 57.17
N LEU A 143 -20.06 57.73 57.14
CA LEU A 143 -20.42 58.69 58.19
C LEU A 143 -21.89 59.13 58.17
N SER A 144 -22.65 58.85 57.10
CA SER A 144 -24.10 59.09 57.02
C SER A 144 -24.94 58.00 57.72
N SER A 145 -24.31 57.07 58.42
CA SER A 145 -24.98 55.98 59.14
C SER A 145 -25.77 56.51 60.35
N GLY A 146 -26.93 55.92 60.60
CA GLY A 146 -27.85 56.39 61.65
C GLY A 146 -27.38 56.13 63.07
N ASP A 147 -26.50 55.14 63.26
CA ASP A 147 -25.87 54.77 64.53
C ASP A 147 -24.54 54.02 64.32
N PHE A 148 -23.81 53.77 65.42
CA PHE A 148 -22.50 53.11 65.41
C PHE A 148 -22.56 51.64 64.94
N GLY A 149 -23.70 50.95 65.10
CA GLY A 149 -23.88 49.58 64.61
C GLY A 149 -24.02 49.52 63.09
N ASP A 150 -24.79 50.46 62.51
CA ASP A 150 -24.92 50.63 61.05
C ASP A 150 -23.56 50.97 60.41
N LEU A 151 -22.75 51.82 61.05
CA LEU A 151 -21.38 52.10 60.60
C LEU A 151 -20.51 50.83 60.51
N LEU A 152 -20.49 50.01 61.55
CA LEU A 152 -19.69 48.78 61.58
C LEU A 152 -20.15 47.78 60.51
N ASN A 153 -21.46 47.62 60.33
CA ASN A 153 -22.02 46.75 59.30
C ASN A 153 -21.61 47.21 57.89
N ARG A 154 -21.63 48.51 57.60
CA ARG A 154 -21.17 49.05 56.30
C ARG A 154 -19.68 48.86 56.07
N ILE A 155 -18.86 48.99 57.11
CA ILE A 155 -17.41 48.72 57.04
C ILE A 155 -17.15 47.25 56.70
N ASP A 156 -17.85 46.33 57.35
CA ASP A 156 -17.66 44.91 57.10
C ASP A 156 -18.15 44.49 55.71
N LEU A 157 -19.27 45.04 55.26
CA LEU A 157 -19.78 44.84 53.89
C LEU A 157 -18.79 45.38 52.84
N MET A 158 -18.14 46.53 53.09
CA MET A 158 -17.11 47.07 52.21
C MET A 158 -15.88 46.16 52.12
N LYS A 159 -15.41 45.62 53.26
CA LYS A 159 -14.29 44.67 53.28
C LYS A 159 -14.63 43.42 52.48
N GLU A 160 -15.87 42.93 52.58
CA GLU A 160 -16.32 41.76 51.82
C GLU A 160 -16.31 42.04 50.30
N ILE A 161 -16.82 43.20 49.87
CA ILE A 161 -16.77 43.59 48.45
C ILE A 161 -15.33 43.65 47.93
N ILE A 162 -14.43 44.29 48.67
CA ILE A 162 -13.01 44.39 48.28
C ILE A 162 -12.37 43.00 48.21
N ALA A 163 -12.66 42.11 49.15
CA ALA A 163 -12.16 40.74 49.13
C ALA A 163 -12.68 39.95 47.91
N GLN A 164 -13.95 40.14 47.53
CA GLN A 164 -14.51 39.56 46.32
C GLN A 164 -13.84 40.12 45.05
N ASP A 165 -13.56 41.41 44.99
CA ASP A 165 -12.88 42.04 43.85
C ASP A 165 -11.44 41.57 43.68
N VAL A 166 -10.70 41.40 44.78
CA VAL A 166 -9.37 40.78 44.77
C VAL A 166 -9.44 39.35 44.23
N THR A 167 -10.41 38.56 44.72
CA THR A 167 -10.65 37.20 44.24
C THR A 167 -11.01 37.17 42.76
N LEU A 168 -11.85 38.11 42.29
CA LEU A 168 -12.22 38.25 40.89
C LEU A 168 -11.01 38.56 40.00
N MET A 169 -10.14 39.48 40.43
CA MET A 169 -8.89 39.80 39.73
C MET A 169 -7.96 38.59 39.61
N GLU A 170 -7.80 37.81 40.67
CA GLU A 170 -7.00 36.57 40.66
C GLU A 170 -7.59 35.54 39.70
N ASN A 171 -8.91 35.36 39.71
CA ASN A 171 -9.61 34.46 38.81
C ASN A 171 -9.47 34.88 37.33
N ILE A 172 -9.56 36.18 37.03
CA ILE A 172 -9.33 36.73 35.68
C ILE A 172 -7.91 36.41 35.21
N LYS A 173 -6.89 36.68 36.03
CA LYS A 173 -5.48 36.38 35.70
C LYS A 173 -5.27 34.89 35.44
N LYS A 174 -5.85 34.03 36.28
CA LYS A 174 -5.77 32.57 36.12
C LYS A 174 -6.45 32.11 34.82
N LYS A 175 -7.67 32.57 34.55
CA LYS A 175 -8.42 32.25 33.31
C LYS A 175 -7.68 32.73 32.06
N GLN A 176 -7.05 33.91 32.09
CA GLN A 176 -6.22 34.40 30.98
C GLN A 176 -5.05 33.46 30.68
N ALA A 177 -4.35 32.99 31.71
CA ALA A 177 -3.25 32.03 31.55
C ALA A 177 -3.76 30.68 30.99
N GLU A 178 -4.87 30.16 31.51
CA GLU A 178 -5.49 28.93 31.02
C GLU A 178 -5.94 29.04 29.55
N ILE A 179 -6.55 30.16 29.16
CA ILE A 179 -6.94 30.46 27.77
C ILE A 179 -5.72 30.51 26.86
N ALA A 180 -4.62 31.13 27.28
CA ALA A 180 -3.39 31.19 26.50
C ALA A 180 -2.81 29.79 26.25
N ILE A 181 -2.80 28.93 27.27
CA ILE A 181 -2.38 27.53 27.16
C ILE A 181 -3.30 26.77 26.19
N LYS A 182 -4.63 26.90 26.36
CA LYS A 182 -5.61 26.24 25.48
C LYS A 182 -5.45 26.67 24.01
N LYS A 183 -5.21 27.96 23.74
CA LYS A 183 -4.93 28.46 22.38
C LYS A 183 -3.70 27.81 21.78
N HIS A 184 -2.62 27.75 22.53
CA HIS A 184 -1.37 27.13 22.07
C HIS A 184 -1.53 25.63 21.81
N ASP A 185 -2.24 24.90 22.67
CA ASP A 185 -2.54 23.49 22.47
C ASP A 185 -3.44 23.26 21.25
N LEU A 186 -4.38 24.15 20.98
CA LEU A 186 -5.23 24.12 19.80
C LEU A 186 -4.42 24.29 18.51
N GLU A 187 -3.46 25.21 18.48
CA GLU A 187 -2.54 25.38 17.34
C GLU A 187 -1.66 24.13 17.12
N LYS A 188 -1.16 23.51 18.20
CA LYS A 188 -0.44 22.23 18.09
C LYS A 188 -1.33 21.12 17.51
N LYS A 189 -2.57 20.99 17.99
CA LYS A 189 -3.53 20.00 17.48
C LYS A 189 -3.87 20.24 16.01
N LYS A 190 -4.03 21.49 15.58
CA LYS A 190 -4.21 21.85 14.15
C LYS A 190 -3.03 21.40 13.30
N ALA A 191 -1.80 21.71 13.73
CA ALA A 191 -0.59 21.30 13.01
C ALA A 191 -0.46 19.77 12.92
N GLN A 192 -0.79 19.07 14.01
CA GLN A 192 -0.84 17.61 14.04
C GLN A 192 -1.89 17.06 13.07
N LEU A 193 -3.08 17.68 13.00
CA LEU A 193 -4.14 17.27 12.08
C LEU A 193 -3.69 17.40 10.61
N VAL A 194 -3.05 18.51 10.24
CA VAL A 194 -2.50 18.71 8.89
C VAL A 194 -1.46 17.63 8.56
N THR A 195 -0.61 17.29 9.53
CA THR A 195 0.41 16.23 9.36
C THR A 195 -0.24 14.85 9.18
N LEU A 196 -1.30 14.55 9.94
CA LEU A 196 -2.07 13.31 9.81
C LEU A 196 -2.76 13.24 8.43
N GLN A 197 -3.37 14.33 7.97
CA GLN A 197 -3.99 14.41 6.65
C GLN A 197 -2.99 14.15 5.52
N GLY A 198 -1.79 14.74 5.60
CA GLY A 198 -0.70 14.46 4.67
C GLY A 198 -0.29 12.99 4.69
N SER A 199 -0.14 12.40 5.88
CA SER A 199 0.22 10.99 6.04
C SER A 199 -0.84 10.04 5.46
N VAL A 200 -2.12 10.32 5.71
CA VAL A 200 -3.27 9.59 5.14
C VAL A 200 -3.25 9.65 3.61
N ARG A 201 -3.02 10.84 3.04
CA ARG A 201 -2.95 11.02 1.59
C ARG A 201 -1.82 10.19 0.97
N THR A 202 -0.60 10.33 1.48
CA THR A 202 0.55 9.55 1.00
C THR A 202 0.31 8.06 1.13
N LYS A 203 -0.32 7.61 2.22
CA LYS A 203 -0.62 6.20 2.43
C LYS A 203 -1.64 5.67 1.43
N LYS A 204 -2.70 6.44 1.13
CA LYS A 204 -3.67 6.11 0.08
C LYS A 204 -3.01 6.00 -1.30
N GLU A 205 -2.15 6.95 -1.65
CA GLU A 205 -1.41 6.94 -2.92
C GLU A 205 -0.52 5.68 -3.03
N ASN A 206 0.17 5.32 -1.95
CA ASN A 206 1.00 4.10 -1.90
C ASN A 206 0.18 2.82 -2.05
N ILE A 207 -0.98 2.73 -1.38
CA ILE A 207 -1.91 1.60 -1.53
C ILE A 207 -2.37 1.49 -2.98
N GLU A 208 -2.77 2.61 -3.61
CA GLU A 208 -3.23 2.61 -5.00
C GLU A 208 -2.14 2.14 -5.98
N VAL A 209 -0.89 2.56 -5.78
CA VAL A 209 0.26 2.10 -6.56
C VAL A 209 0.50 0.60 -6.34
N ALA A 210 0.48 0.14 -5.10
CA ALA A 210 0.68 -1.27 -4.77
C ALA A 210 -0.44 -2.17 -5.32
N SER A 211 -1.71 -1.75 -5.25
CA SER A 211 -2.84 -2.45 -5.86
C SER A 211 -2.71 -2.53 -7.38
N ARG A 212 -2.25 -1.46 -8.04
CA ARG A 212 -1.95 -1.50 -9.47
C ARG A 212 -0.81 -2.47 -9.80
N SER A 213 0.24 -2.52 -8.98
CA SER A 213 1.33 -3.49 -9.15
C SER A 213 0.84 -4.92 -9.01
N LYS A 214 0.04 -5.20 -7.97
CA LYS A 214 -0.60 -6.50 -7.74
C LYS A 214 -1.41 -6.95 -8.97
N GLN A 215 -2.21 -6.06 -9.56
CA GLN A 215 -3.02 -6.39 -10.73
C GLN A 215 -2.16 -6.75 -11.96
N ARG A 216 -1.01 -6.10 -12.14
CA ARG A 216 -0.07 -6.45 -13.22
C ARG A 216 0.52 -7.83 -13.01
N VAL A 217 1.02 -8.12 -11.80
CA VAL A 217 1.59 -9.44 -11.46
C VAL A 217 0.57 -10.55 -11.66
N LEU A 218 -0.69 -10.35 -11.25
CA LEU A 218 -1.78 -11.30 -11.50
C LEU A 218 -2.00 -11.55 -13.01
N THR A 219 -1.97 -10.49 -13.81
CA THR A 219 -2.12 -10.60 -15.26
C THR A 219 -0.96 -11.37 -15.89
N ASP A 220 0.27 -11.15 -15.42
CA ASP A 220 1.46 -11.86 -15.92
C ASP A 220 1.44 -13.34 -15.54
N ILE A 221 0.98 -13.69 -14.32
CA ILE A 221 0.78 -15.08 -13.91
C ILE A 221 -0.23 -15.79 -14.83
N VAL A 222 -1.36 -15.14 -15.16
CA VAL A 222 -2.37 -15.72 -16.06
C VAL A 222 -1.78 -15.98 -17.45
N LYS A 223 -1.08 -14.99 -18.02
CA LYS A 223 -0.42 -15.14 -19.34
C LYS A 223 0.62 -16.27 -19.36
N GLN A 224 1.37 -16.46 -18.27
CA GLN A 224 2.33 -17.57 -18.18
C GLN A 224 1.67 -18.95 -18.08
N LYS A 225 0.43 -19.04 -17.59
CA LYS A 225 -0.31 -20.30 -17.52
C LYS A 225 -1.00 -20.66 -18.84
N GLU A 226 -1.26 -19.66 -19.68
CA GLU A 226 -1.88 -19.84 -21.01
C GLU A 226 -0.85 -20.10 -22.13
N ALA A 227 0.44 -19.87 -21.88
CA ALA A 227 1.56 -20.06 -22.81
C ALA A 227 2.26 -21.41 -22.65
#